data_AF-A0A0F2TKM3-F1
#
_entry.id   AF-A0A0F2TKM3-F1
#
_cell.length_a   1.000
_cell.length_b   1.000
_cell.length_c   1.000
_cell.angle_alpha   90.00
_cell.angle_beta   90.00
_cell.angle_gamma   90.00
#
_symmetry.space_group_name_H-M   'P 1'
#
loop_
_entity.id
_entity.type
_entity.pdbx_description
1 polymer ?
#
loop_
_entity_poly.entity_id
_entity_poly.type
_entity_poly.pdbx_seq_one_letter_code
_entity_poly.pdbx_strand_id
1 'polypeptide(L)'
;MQAKRTNWAPWDGATLVASAPVKPVIEVTAQTSSYESVLLMGVRVNIVKRGPLPKQGIVLGQGGCGAGQDERPFDVDLDPTPPKVIAVQGTKPLTQFPFRIEAADPEVFVLNISDTSDECWFTIELDWVKQGEPGTTVVDDRGKPFHVMGAGGRPRYVPGGGPTAVDGLVQGG
;
A
#
# COMPACT_ATOMS: atom_id res chain seq x y z
N MET A 1 -0.48 19.72 5.97
CA MET A 1 -1.38 18.55 5.89
C MET A 1 -0.92 17.50 6.90
N GLN A 2 -1.79 16.60 7.36
CA GLN A 2 -1.38 15.41 8.11
C GLN A 2 -1.90 14.15 7.42
N ALA A 3 -1.13 13.07 7.45
CA ALA A 3 -1.58 11.77 6.97
C ALA A 3 -0.94 10.65 7.78
N LYS A 4 -1.64 9.54 7.92
CA LYS A 4 -1.16 8.35 8.65
C LYS A 4 -1.74 7.08 8.07
N ARG A 5 -1.03 5.97 8.26
CA ARG A 5 -1.50 4.63 7.93
C ARG A 5 -2.46 4.09 9.00
N THR A 6 -3.59 3.51 8.59
CA THR A 6 -4.66 3.06 9.52
C THR A 6 -4.81 1.56 9.64
N ASN A 7 -4.47 0.78 8.60
CA ASN A 7 -4.76 -0.66 8.54
C ASN A 7 -3.57 -1.55 8.13
N TRP A 8 -2.35 -1.22 8.57
CA TRP A 8 -1.20 -2.12 8.38
C TRP A 8 -1.09 -3.17 9.50
N ALA A 9 -0.07 -4.02 9.45
CA ALA A 9 0.16 -5.08 10.42
C ALA A 9 0.18 -4.57 11.88
N PRO A 10 -0.44 -5.32 12.83
CA PRO A 10 -0.63 -4.84 14.20
C PRO A 10 0.67 -4.77 15.03
N TRP A 11 1.69 -5.58 14.71
CA TRP A 11 2.99 -5.59 15.39
C TRP A 11 4.09 -4.90 14.59
N ASP A 12 5.13 -4.43 15.29
CA ASP A 12 6.26 -3.73 14.69
C ASP A 12 7.12 -4.66 13.81
N GLY A 13 7.56 -4.17 12.66
CA GLY A 13 8.52 -4.88 11.80
C GLY A 13 7.94 -6.06 11.01
N ALA A 14 6.62 -6.12 10.85
CA ALA A 14 5.98 -7.11 9.99
C ALA A 14 6.44 -6.95 8.53
N THR A 15 6.81 -8.07 7.91
CA THR A 15 6.94 -8.17 6.46
C THR A 15 5.64 -8.73 5.90
N LEU A 16 4.99 -8.00 5.01
CA LEU A 16 3.87 -8.55 4.25
C LEU A 16 4.35 -9.14 2.93
N VAL A 17 3.62 -10.14 2.44
CA VAL A 17 3.93 -10.77 1.16
C VAL A 17 2.95 -10.27 0.12
N ALA A 18 3.48 -9.60 -0.90
CA ALA A 18 2.74 -9.28 -2.11
C ALA A 18 2.87 -10.43 -3.10
N SER A 19 1.74 -10.99 -3.52
CA SER A 19 1.70 -12.11 -4.46
C SER A 19 0.28 -12.25 -5.00
N ALA A 20 0.08 -12.33 -6.30
CA ALA A 20 -1.26 -12.53 -6.83
C ALA A 20 -1.91 -13.83 -6.27
N PRO A 21 -3.22 -13.83 -5.93
CA PRO A 21 -4.17 -12.72 -6.02
C PRO A 21 -4.19 -11.81 -4.78
N VAL A 22 -3.34 -12.03 -3.79
CA VAL A 22 -3.35 -11.28 -2.52
C VAL A 22 -2.42 -10.09 -2.55
N LYS A 23 -3.02 -8.90 -2.52
CA LYS A 23 -2.31 -7.63 -2.40
C LYS A 23 -2.34 -7.15 -0.95
N PRO A 24 -1.18 -6.91 -0.31
CA PRO A 24 -1.11 -6.14 0.92
C PRO A 24 -1.77 -4.79 0.74
N VAL A 25 -2.53 -4.35 1.73
CA VAL A 25 -3.31 -3.11 1.65
C VAL A 25 -2.75 -2.12 2.66
N ILE A 26 -2.49 -0.88 2.21
CA ILE A 26 -2.23 0.25 3.09
C ILE A 26 -3.37 1.24 2.94
N GLU A 27 -4.16 1.40 4.00
CA GLU A 27 -5.05 2.54 4.10
C GLU A 27 -4.29 3.77 4.61
N VAL A 28 -4.44 4.88 3.90
CA VAL A 28 -3.89 6.19 4.25
C VAL A 28 -5.04 7.15 4.46
N THR A 29 -5.19 7.66 5.68
CA THR A 29 -6.13 8.75 5.96
C THR A 29 -5.39 10.07 5.91
N ALA A 30 -5.87 10.94 5.04
CA ALA A 30 -5.36 12.27 4.76
C ALA A 30 -6.33 13.31 5.34
N GLN A 31 -5.83 14.16 6.24
CA GLN A 31 -6.65 15.14 6.95
C GLN A 31 -5.93 16.49 7.10
N THR A 32 -6.71 17.52 7.36
CA THR A 32 -6.19 18.87 7.64
C THR A 32 -6.96 19.47 8.81
N SER A 33 -6.28 20.20 9.69
CA SER A 33 -6.94 21.02 10.73
C SER A 33 -7.14 22.47 10.29
N SER A 34 -6.77 22.79 9.06
CA SER A 34 -6.89 24.11 8.48
C SER A 34 -8.33 24.40 8.07
N TYR A 35 -8.80 25.62 8.35
CA TYR A 35 -10.06 26.12 7.77
C TYR A 35 -9.98 26.25 6.25
N GLU A 36 -8.77 26.39 5.71
CA GLU A 36 -8.55 26.38 4.27
C GLU A 36 -8.34 24.97 3.73
N SER A 37 -8.92 24.72 2.56
CA SER A 37 -8.78 23.46 1.84
C SER A 37 -7.34 23.23 1.40
N VAL A 38 -6.90 21.97 1.48
CA VAL A 38 -5.63 21.50 0.92
C VAL A 38 -5.92 20.75 -0.36
N LEU A 39 -5.16 21.03 -1.42
CA LEU A 39 -5.20 20.25 -2.66
C LEU A 39 -4.12 19.18 -2.58
N LEU A 40 -4.51 17.92 -2.55
CA LEU A 40 -3.61 16.80 -2.74
C LEU A 40 -3.39 16.61 -4.23
N MET A 41 -2.16 16.78 -4.68
CA MET A 41 -1.76 16.79 -6.09
C MET A 41 -1.31 15.42 -6.58
N GLY A 42 -0.87 14.54 -5.67
CA GLY A 42 -0.37 13.23 -6.05
C GLY A 42 0.00 12.36 -4.87
N VAL A 43 0.13 11.07 -5.15
CA VAL A 43 0.72 10.06 -4.27
C VAL A 43 1.91 9.46 -5.01
N ARG A 44 3.05 9.41 -4.35
CA ARG A 44 4.27 8.74 -4.84
C ARG A 44 4.72 7.70 -3.85
N VAL A 45 5.43 6.70 -4.35
CA VAL A 45 6.16 5.74 -3.50
C VAL A 45 7.66 5.97 -3.68
N ASN A 46 8.35 6.11 -2.56
CA ASN A 46 9.79 6.24 -2.51
C ASN A 46 10.42 4.95 -1.97
N ILE A 47 11.23 4.29 -2.79
CA ILE A 47 11.95 3.08 -2.37
C ILE A 47 13.13 3.50 -1.49
N VAL A 48 13.12 3.05 -0.24
CA VAL A 48 14.20 3.28 0.73
C VAL A 48 15.31 2.26 0.51
N LYS A 49 14.96 1.00 0.27
CA LYS A 49 15.91 -0.10 0.08
C LYS A 49 15.28 -1.26 -0.69
N ARG A 50 16.09 -1.97 -1.46
CA ARG A 50 15.80 -3.31 -2.01
C ARG A 50 16.75 -4.36 -1.45
N GLY A 51 16.29 -5.61 -1.41
CA GLY A 51 17.07 -6.77 -1.00
C GLY A 51 16.62 -8.04 -1.71
N PRO A 52 17.49 -9.05 -1.83
CA PRO A 52 17.08 -10.34 -2.38
C PRO A 52 16.07 -11.02 -1.46
N LEU A 53 15.16 -11.82 -2.02
CA LEU A 53 14.24 -12.61 -1.22
C LEU A 53 15.00 -13.52 -0.23
N PRO A 54 14.56 -13.63 1.05
CA PRO A 54 15.16 -14.52 2.03
C PRO A 54 15.16 -15.98 1.56
N LYS A 55 16.20 -16.78 1.81
CA LYS A 55 16.24 -18.17 1.29
C LYS A 55 15.29 -19.17 1.99
N GLN A 56 14.79 -18.82 3.17
CA GLN A 56 13.97 -19.67 4.03
C GLN A 56 12.89 -18.84 4.75
N GLY A 57 11.77 -19.45 5.15
CA GLY A 57 10.69 -18.81 5.90
C GLY A 57 9.29 -19.24 5.46
N ILE A 58 8.27 -18.95 6.27
CA ILE A 58 6.85 -19.22 5.98
C ILE A 58 6.11 -17.89 5.84
N VAL A 59 5.23 -17.80 4.84
CA VAL A 59 4.37 -16.64 4.61
C VAL A 59 3.09 -16.79 5.43
N LEU A 60 2.90 -15.90 6.40
CA LEU A 60 1.64 -15.75 7.12
C LEU A 60 0.80 -14.69 6.42
N GLY A 61 -0.26 -15.11 5.74
CA GLY A 61 -1.20 -14.16 5.15
C GLY A 61 -2.08 -13.53 6.23
N GLN A 62 -2.08 -12.21 6.36
CA GLN A 62 -3.27 -11.52 6.86
C GLN A 62 -4.25 -11.35 5.70
N GLY A 63 -5.49 -11.82 5.90
CA GLY A 63 -6.60 -11.44 5.04
C GLY A 63 -6.92 -9.97 5.29
N GLY A 64 -7.04 -9.18 4.23
CA GLY A 64 -7.49 -7.80 4.33
C GLY A 64 -8.87 -7.75 5.00
N CYS A 65 -8.95 -7.11 6.16
CA CYS A 65 -10.22 -6.74 6.77
C CYS A 65 -10.37 -5.23 6.61
N GLY A 66 -11.36 -4.83 5.82
CA GLY A 66 -11.71 -3.43 5.61
C GLY A 66 -11.52 -3.01 4.16
N ALA A 67 -12.55 -3.20 3.35
CA ALA A 67 -12.85 -2.23 2.32
C ALA A 67 -14.14 -1.54 2.77
N GLY A 68 -14.00 -0.37 3.39
CA GLY A 68 -15.11 0.54 3.67
C GLY A 68 -15.74 1.02 2.35
N GLN A 69 -17.02 1.41 2.41
CA GLN A 69 -17.80 1.80 1.22
C GLN A 69 -17.28 3.08 0.52
N ASP A 70 -16.39 3.86 1.16
CA ASP A 70 -15.98 5.21 0.73
C ASP A 70 -14.50 5.35 0.34
N GLU A 71 -13.89 4.29 -0.17
CA GLU A 71 -12.44 4.24 -0.45
C GLU A 71 -12.08 4.58 -1.90
N ARG A 72 -10.88 5.13 -2.08
CA ARG A 72 -10.25 5.29 -3.41
C ARG A 72 -9.07 4.35 -3.57
N PRO A 73 -9.22 3.25 -4.32
CA PRO A 73 -8.15 2.29 -4.51
C PRO A 73 -7.13 2.76 -5.56
N PHE A 74 -5.87 2.50 -5.27
CA PHE A 74 -4.75 2.61 -6.20
C PHE A 74 -3.99 1.30 -6.20
N ASP A 75 -3.60 0.84 -7.38
CA ASP A 75 -2.60 -0.20 -7.52
C ASP A 75 -1.20 0.43 -7.47
N VAL A 76 -0.34 -0.14 -6.63
CA VAL A 76 1.06 0.24 -6.51
C VAL A 76 1.92 -0.86 -7.10
N ASP A 77 2.65 -0.55 -8.15
CA ASP A 77 3.68 -1.42 -8.73
C ASP A 77 5.06 -0.89 -8.28
N LEU A 78 5.74 -1.69 -7.47
CA LEU A 78 7.01 -1.32 -6.88
C LEU A 78 8.17 -1.57 -7.84
N ASP A 79 8.08 -2.52 -8.77
CA ASP A 79 9.19 -2.97 -9.61
C ASP A 79 9.77 -1.90 -10.57
N PRO A 80 8.98 -1.04 -11.24
CA PRO A 80 9.54 0.02 -12.08
C PRO A 80 10.25 1.10 -11.26
N THR A 81 11.18 1.82 -11.90
CA THR A 81 11.84 2.99 -11.32
C THR A 81 11.50 4.24 -12.14
N PRO A 82 10.78 5.24 -11.57
CA PRO A 82 10.17 5.23 -10.24
C PRO A 82 8.98 4.24 -10.14
N PRO A 83 8.61 3.81 -8.92
CA PRO A 83 7.39 3.03 -8.69
C PRO A 83 6.15 3.72 -9.27
N LYS A 84 5.18 2.92 -9.72
CA LYS A 84 3.94 3.42 -10.32
C LYS A 84 2.79 3.31 -9.34
N VAL A 85 2.00 4.39 -9.25
CA VAL A 85 0.75 4.45 -8.48
C VAL A 85 -0.37 4.76 -9.47
N ILE A 86 -1.31 3.84 -9.63
CA ILE A 86 -2.35 3.90 -10.65
C ILE A 86 -3.71 3.87 -9.96
N ALA A 87 -4.53 4.90 -10.18
CA ALA A 87 -5.91 4.90 -9.70
C ALA A 87 -6.68 3.78 -10.40
N VAL A 88 -7.39 2.95 -9.63
CA VAL A 88 -8.24 1.88 -10.17
C VAL A 88 -9.69 2.14 -9.80
N GLN A 89 -10.61 1.55 -10.57
CA GLN A 89 -12.03 1.72 -10.31
C GLN A 89 -12.39 1.12 -8.95
N GLY A 90 -12.92 1.95 -8.05
CA GLY A 90 -13.46 1.55 -6.75
C GLY A 90 -14.97 1.72 -6.69
N THR A 91 -15.50 1.80 -5.46
CA THR A 91 -16.90 2.17 -5.19
C THR A 91 -17.17 3.64 -5.51
N LYS A 92 -16.18 4.52 -5.27
CA LYS A 92 -16.21 5.91 -5.71
C LYS A 92 -15.91 6.03 -7.21
N PRO A 93 -16.44 7.06 -7.90
CA PRO A 93 -16.07 7.35 -9.30
C PRO A 93 -14.56 7.49 -9.45
N LEU A 94 -14.02 6.90 -10.52
CA LEU A 94 -12.61 7.02 -10.87
C LEU A 94 -12.28 8.51 -11.09
N THR A 95 -11.63 9.10 -10.11
CA THR A 95 -11.26 10.51 -10.08
C THR A 95 -9.75 10.56 -10.05
N GLN A 96 -9.17 11.41 -10.91
CA GLN A 96 -7.73 11.65 -10.91
C GLN A 96 -7.40 12.86 -10.05
N PHE A 97 -6.15 12.95 -9.63
CA PHE A 97 -5.64 14.12 -8.93
C PHE A 97 -5.92 15.41 -9.72
N PRO A 98 -6.17 16.55 -9.02
CA PRO A 98 -6.04 16.72 -7.57
C PRO A 98 -7.30 16.34 -6.76
N PHE A 99 -7.10 15.96 -5.49
CA PHE A 99 -8.17 15.81 -4.50
C PHE A 99 -8.22 16.99 -3.54
N ARG A 100 -9.41 17.41 -3.14
CA ARG A 100 -9.61 18.48 -2.16
C ARG A 100 -9.83 17.86 -0.79
N ILE A 101 -9.08 18.31 0.21
CA ILE A 101 -9.16 17.87 1.61
C ILE A 101 -9.57 19.05 2.47
N GLU A 102 -10.57 18.86 3.31
CA GLU A 102 -11.09 19.88 4.22
C GLU A 102 -11.09 19.38 5.67
N ALA A 103 -11.22 20.29 6.64
CA ALA A 103 -11.20 19.90 8.04
C ALA A 103 -12.37 19.01 8.46
N ALA A 104 -13.53 19.19 7.80
CA ALA A 104 -14.73 18.38 8.06
C ALA A 104 -14.82 17.12 7.17
N ASP A 105 -13.93 16.98 6.18
CA ASP A 105 -13.99 15.92 5.18
C ASP A 105 -12.58 15.31 4.96
N PRO A 106 -12.18 14.35 5.81
CA PRO A 106 -10.93 13.62 5.62
C PRO A 106 -11.04 12.66 4.43
N GLU A 107 -9.95 12.53 3.67
CA GLU A 107 -9.91 11.65 2.52
C GLU A 107 -9.18 10.35 2.85
N VAL A 108 -9.75 9.21 2.46
CA VAL A 108 -9.17 7.88 2.68
C VAL A 108 -8.76 7.25 1.35
N PHE A 109 -7.47 6.92 1.24
CA PHE A 109 -6.88 6.24 0.10
C PHE A 109 -6.49 4.82 0.46
N VAL A 110 -6.65 3.91 -0.49
CA VAL A 110 -6.28 2.50 -0.34
C VAL A 110 -5.21 2.17 -1.35
N LEU A 111 -4.03 1.78 -0.88
CA LEU A 111 -2.92 1.37 -1.74
C LEU A 111 -2.80 -0.15 -1.72
N ASN A 112 -3.10 -0.77 -2.85
CA ASN A 112 -2.93 -2.20 -3.08
C ASN A 112 -1.53 -2.46 -3.62
N ILE A 113 -0.68 -3.04 -2.79
CA ILE A 113 0.69 -3.36 -3.18
C ILE A 113 0.67 -4.58 -4.10
N SER A 114 1.07 -4.38 -5.36
CA SER A 114 1.15 -5.45 -6.36
C SER A 114 2.32 -6.38 -6.07
N ASP A 115 2.28 -7.55 -6.70
CA ASP A 115 3.37 -8.52 -6.62
C ASP A 115 4.71 -7.87 -6.97
N THR A 116 5.76 -8.31 -6.31
CA THR A 116 7.12 -7.78 -6.48
C THR A 116 8.11 -8.93 -6.48
N SER A 117 9.19 -8.79 -7.24
CA SER A 117 10.17 -9.86 -7.41
C SER A 117 11.20 -9.96 -6.27
N ASP A 118 11.25 -8.95 -5.39
CA ASP A 118 12.29 -8.80 -4.37
C ASP A 118 11.72 -8.39 -2.99
N GLU A 119 12.62 -8.10 -2.05
CA GLU A 119 12.27 -7.53 -0.75
C GLU A 119 12.43 -6.00 -0.82
N CYS A 120 11.38 -5.27 -0.47
CA CYS A 120 11.27 -3.83 -0.66
C CYS A 120 10.92 -3.11 0.66
N TRP A 121 11.69 -2.07 0.98
CA TRP A 121 11.37 -1.09 2.01
C TRP A 121 11.03 0.24 1.36
N PHE A 122 9.89 0.83 1.72
CA PHE A 122 9.42 2.06 1.07
C PHE A 122 8.63 2.98 2.00
N THR A 123 8.53 4.25 1.61
CA THR A 123 7.63 5.24 2.20
C THR A 123 6.65 5.75 1.16
N ILE A 124 5.51 6.26 1.61
CA ILE A 124 4.52 6.92 0.75
C ILE A 124 4.69 8.43 0.91
N GLU A 125 4.69 9.14 -0.20
CA GLU A 125 4.80 10.60 -0.23
C GLU A 125 3.51 11.18 -0.81
N LEU A 126 2.88 12.08 -0.05
CA LEU A 126 1.70 12.82 -0.45
C LEU A 126 2.11 14.24 -0.81
N ASP A 127 2.03 14.61 -2.08
CA ASP A 127 2.34 15.95 -2.54
C ASP A 127 1.08 16.81 -2.50
N TRP A 128 1.16 17.96 -1.87
CA TRP A 128 0.01 18.83 -1.65
C TRP A 128 0.35 20.30 -1.84
N VAL A 129 -0.68 21.11 -2.09
CA VAL A 129 -0.63 22.56 -2.13
C VAL A 129 -1.64 23.10 -1.13
N LYS A 130 -1.21 24.03 -0.29
CA LYS A 130 -2.06 24.76 0.65
C LYS A 130 -1.73 26.24 0.50
N GLN A 131 -2.71 27.08 0.22
CA GLN A 131 -2.48 28.54 0.07
C GLN A 131 -1.43 28.90 -1.00
N GLY A 132 -1.28 28.07 -2.04
CA GLY A 132 -0.24 28.24 -3.06
C GLY A 132 1.15 27.75 -2.65
N GLU A 133 1.35 27.36 -1.39
CA GLU A 133 2.59 26.77 -0.90
C GLU A 133 2.58 25.24 -1.13
N PRO A 134 3.56 24.69 -1.86
CA PRO A 134 3.70 23.26 -2.02
C PRO A 134 4.30 22.62 -0.76
N GLY A 135 3.97 21.36 -0.53
CA GLY A 135 4.60 20.55 0.50
C GLY A 135 4.42 19.06 0.25
N THR A 136 5.17 18.26 0.99
CA THR A 136 5.08 16.80 0.94
C THR A 136 4.88 16.27 2.35
N THR A 137 3.90 15.38 2.53
CA THR A 137 3.73 14.62 3.76
C THR A 137 4.22 13.19 3.53
N VAL A 138 5.18 12.74 4.34
CA VAL A 138 5.63 11.35 4.31
C VAL A 138 4.75 10.50 5.22
N VAL A 139 4.31 9.35 4.73
CA VAL A 139 3.60 8.32 5.48
C VAL A 139 4.47 7.07 5.53
N ASP A 140 4.64 6.55 6.74
CA ASP A 140 5.48 5.40 7.07
C ASP A 140 4.75 4.45 8.05
N ASP A 141 5.35 3.31 8.38
CA ASP A 141 4.87 2.41 9.43
C ASP A 141 5.52 2.75 10.79
N ARG A 142 4.91 3.68 11.53
CA ARG A 142 5.31 4.05 12.90
C ARG A 142 6.79 4.45 13.01
N GLY A 143 7.25 5.30 12.09
CA GLY A 143 8.63 5.78 12.03
C GLY A 143 9.59 4.82 11.33
N LYS A 144 9.09 3.78 10.67
CA LYS A 144 9.87 2.83 9.86
C LYS A 144 9.28 2.72 8.46
N PRO A 145 10.08 2.44 7.42
CA PRO A 145 9.55 2.14 6.10
C PRO A 145 8.60 0.94 6.16
N PHE A 146 7.58 0.94 5.31
CA PHE A 146 6.81 -0.27 5.02
C PHE A 146 7.73 -1.33 4.48
N HIS A 147 7.47 -2.58 4.83
CA HIS A 147 8.28 -3.72 4.42
C HIS A 147 7.42 -4.78 3.73
N VAL A 148 7.71 -5.02 2.45
CA VAL A 148 7.03 -6.02 1.64
C VAL A 148 8.04 -6.91 0.94
N MET A 149 7.66 -8.15 0.64
CA MET A 149 8.44 -9.04 -0.20
C MET A 149 7.56 -9.81 -1.18
N GLY A 150 8.13 -10.24 -2.29
CA GLY A 150 7.51 -11.24 -3.16
C GLY A 150 7.34 -12.61 -2.51
N ALA A 151 6.37 -13.40 -2.98
CA ALA A 151 6.20 -14.78 -2.50
C ALA A 151 7.36 -15.71 -2.93
N GLY A 152 8.00 -15.44 -4.08
CA GLY A 152 9.12 -16.24 -4.58
C GLY A 152 8.82 -17.75 -4.69
N GLY A 153 7.57 -18.12 -5.03
CA GLY A 153 7.14 -19.52 -5.17
C GLY A 153 6.95 -20.30 -3.86
N ARG A 154 6.88 -19.63 -2.70
CA ARG A 154 6.73 -20.31 -1.40
C ARG A 154 5.29 -20.76 -1.12
N PRO A 155 5.11 -21.90 -0.42
CA PRO A 155 3.80 -22.32 0.05
C PRO A 155 3.23 -21.32 1.05
N ARG A 156 1.96 -20.97 0.86
CA ARG A 156 1.23 -20.00 1.67
C ARG A 156 0.40 -20.70 2.73
N TYR A 157 0.42 -20.18 3.96
CA TYR A 157 -0.52 -20.59 4.99
C TYR A 157 -1.52 -19.48 5.26
N VAL A 158 -2.81 -19.78 5.08
CA VAL A 158 -3.93 -18.90 5.42
C VAL A 158 -4.67 -19.54 6.59
N PRO A 159 -4.71 -18.92 7.78
CA PRO A 159 -5.43 -19.50 8.91
C PRO A 159 -6.91 -19.74 8.55
N GLY A 160 -7.37 -21.01 8.60
CA GLY A 160 -8.73 -21.43 8.24
C GLY A 160 -8.92 -21.93 6.81
N GLY A 161 -7.90 -21.83 5.94
CA GLY A 161 -7.85 -22.47 4.63
C GLY A 161 -6.62 -23.38 4.56
N GLY A 162 -6.78 -24.60 4.03
CA GLY A 162 -5.63 -25.50 3.82
C GLY A 162 -4.52 -24.83 2.98
N PRO A 163 -3.28 -25.35 3.03
CA PRO A 163 -2.17 -24.78 2.26
C PRO A 163 -2.52 -24.80 0.76
N THR A 164 -2.57 -23.62 0.15
CA THR A 164 -2.65 -23.47 -1.30
C THR A 164 -1.27 -23.14 -1.84
N ALA A 165 -0.72 -24.04 -2.64
CA ALA A 165 0.44 -23.74 -3.47
C ALA A 165 0.01 -22.76 -4.56
N VAL A 166 0.69 -21.62 -4.66
CA VAL A 166 0.49 -20.65 -5.74
C VAL A 166 1.56 -20.87 -6.82
N ASP A 167 1.58 -22.07 -7.41
CA ASP A 167 1.84 -22.23 -8.84
C ASP A 167 1.66 -23.70 -9.23
N GLY A 168 0.91 -23.92 -10.32
CA GLY A 168 0.71 -25.24 -10.89
C GLY A 168 1.97 -25.73 -11.60
N LEU A 169 2.78 -26.53 -10.92
CA LEU A 169 3.68 -27.48 -11.56
C LEU A 169 3.66 -28.80 -10.78
N VAL A 170 2.82 -29.73 -11.23
CA VAL A 170 3.13 -31.15 -11.11
C VAL A 170 3.06 -31.73 -12.52
N GLN A 171 4.24 -31.87 -13.13
CA GLN A 171 4.46 -32.94 -14.09
C GLN A 171 4.42 -34.28 -13.35
N GLY A 172 3.72 -35.25 -13.94
CA GLY A 172 4.11 -36.66 -14.01
C GLY A 172 4.29 -37.45 -12.71
N GLY A 173 3.41 -38.45 -12.55
CA GLY A 173 3.57 -39.59 -11.65
C GLY A 173 2.41 -40.55 -11.82
#